data_AF-A0A2S5ZZ71-F1
#
_entry.id   AF-A0A2S5ZZ71-F1
#
_cell.length_a   1.000
_cell.length_b   1.000
_cell.length_c   1.000
_cell.angle_alpha   90.00
_cell.angle_beta   90.00
_cell.angle_gamma   90.00
#
_symmetry.space_group_name_H-M   'P 1'
#
loop_
_entity.id
_entity.type
_entity.pdbx_description
1 polymer ?
#
loop_
_entity_poly.entity_id
_entity_poly.type
_entity_poly.pdbx_seq_one_letter_code
_entity_poly.pdbx_strand_id
1 'polypeptide(L)'
;MKVFDTMRSAPSAHARLQLAQRIRRYRQTRDLPRRTRHASPPHAYSETDEMVRLAEIWLPFGGPPEDEIFTRFGITGRAFEARLAQILGTGRTAAL
;
A
#
# COMPACT_ATOMS: atom_id res chain seq x y z
N MET A 1 38.12 -25.12 1.44
CA MET A 1 37.44 -24.07 0.66
C MET A 1 36.52 -24.73 -0.34
N LYS A 2 35.20 -24.67 -0.17
CA LYS A 2 34.21 -25.07 -1.18
C LYS A 2 33.06 -24.06 -1.13
N VAL A 3 33.07 -23.14 -2.09
CA VAL A 3 31.96 -22.23 -2.37
C VAL A 3 31.00 -22.98 -3.28
N PHE A 4 29.79 -23.25 -2.82
CA PHE A 4 28.71 -23.69 -3.69
C PHE A 4 27.80 -22.50 -3.94
N ASP A 5 27.75 -22.12 -5.22
CA ASP A 5 26.83 -21.18 -5.83
C ASP A 5 25.40 -21.36 -5.33
N THR A 6 24.94 -20.45 -4.47
CA THR A 6 23.52 -20.28 -4.16
C THR A 6 22.88 -19.38 -5.22
N MET A 7 22.91 -19.78 -6.49
CA MET A 7 22.08 -19.15 -7.51
C MET A 7 20.76 -19.90 -7.66
N ARG A 8 19.68 -19.22 -7.27
CA ARG A 8 18.32 -19.39 -7.81
C ARG A 8 17.72 -20.78 -7.62
N SER A 9 17.54 -21.20 -6.36
CA SER A 9 16.53 -22.22 -6.08
C SER A 9 15.16 -21.66 -6.49
N ALA A 10 14.53 -22.27 -7.50
CA ALA A 10 13.21 -21.88 -7.92
C ALA A 10 12.27 -21.97 -6.69
N PRO A 11 11.41 -20.96 -6.44
CA PRO A 11 10.50 -21.01 -5.31
C PRO A 11 9.71 -22.31 -5.40
N SER A 12 9.61 -23.00 -4.26
CA SER A 12 8.91 -24.28 -4.16
C SER A 12 7.51 -24.16 -4.76
N ALA A 13 6.97 -25.26 -5.29
CA ALA A 13 5.65 -25.26 -5.91
C ALA A 13 4.59 -24.64 -4.98
N HIS A 14 4.73 -24.85 -3.67
CA HIS A 14 3.87 -24.24 -2.67
C HIS A 14 4.02 -22.71 -2.59
N ALA A 15 5.25 -22.17 -2.57
CA ALA A 15 5.48 -20.73 -2.56
C ALA A 15 4.93 -20.04 -3.81
N ARG A 16 5.01 -20.69 -4.98
CA ARG A 16 4.41 -20.21 -6.23
C ARG A 16 2.89 -20.16 -6.17
N LEU A 17 2.26 -21.17 -5.59
CA LEU A 17 0.80 -21.22 -5.42
C LEU A 17 0.30 -20.15 -4.44
N GLN A 18 1.00 -19.94 -3.32
CA GLN A 18 0.68 -18.87 -2.38
C GLN A 18 0.79 -17.49 -3.03
N LEU A 19 1.84 -17.26 -3.82
CA LEU A 19 2.01 -16.01 -4.57
C LEU A 19 0.91 -15.82 -5.62
N ALA A 20 0.57 -16.86 -6.38
CA ALA A 20 -0.52 -16.81 -7.36
C ALA A 20 -1.88 -16.52 -6.71
N GLN A 21 -2.14 -17.09 -5.53
CA GLN A 21 -3.36 -16.79 -4.77
C GLN A 21 -3.38 -15.33 -4.28
N ARG A 22 -2.24 -14.81 -3.80
CA ARG A 22 -2.11 -13.39 -3.41
C ARG A 22 -2.30 -12.45 -4.60
N ILE A 23 -1.70 -12.76 -5.75
CA ILE A 23 -1.87 -11.99 -7.00
C ILE A 23 -3.32 -12.04 -7.47
N ARG A 24 -3.97 -13.21 -7.42
CA ARG A 24 -5.37 -13.37 -7.81
C ARG A 24 -6.29 -12.57 -6.91
N ARG A 25 -6.09 -12.63 -5.58
CA ARG A 25 -6.84 -11.79 -4.63
C ARG A 25 -6.61 -10.32 -4.93
N TYR A 26 -5.36 -9.89 -5.10
CA TYR A 26 -5.03 -8.51 -5.43
C TYR A 26 -5.70 -8.02 -6.73
N ARG A 27 -5.67 -8.83 -7.80
CA ARG A 27 -6.37 -8.52 -9.05
C ARG A 27 -7.87 -8.47 -8.84
N GLN A 28 -8.47 -9.43 -8.14
CA GLN A 28 -9.90 -9.41 -7.83
C GLN A 28 -10.30 -8.18 -7.02
N THR A 29 -9.48 -7.72 -6.08
CA THR A 29 -9.74 -6.50 -5.30
C THR A 29 -9.51 -5.22 -6.10
N ARG A 30 -8.64 -5.25 -7.11
CA ARG A 30 -8.29 -4.10 -7.98
C ARG A 30 -9.17 -4.00 -9.24
N ASP A 31 -9.76 -5.11 -9.66
CA ASP A 31 -10.73 -5.21 -10.77
C ASP A 31 -12.19 -5.08 -10.28
N LEU A 32 -12.42 -5.07 -8.96
CA LEU A 32 -13.64 -4.45 -8.39
C LEU A 32 -13.61 -2.98 -8.82
N PRO A 33 -14.68 -2.48 -9.44
CA PRO A 33 -14.59 -1.68 -10.65
C PRO A 33 -13.68 -0.48 -10.45
N ARG A 34 -12.85 -0.20 -11.47
CA ARG A 34 -12.41 1.16 -11.84
C ARG A 34 -13.66 2.03 -11.94
N ARG A 35 -14.13 2.46 -10.78
CA ARG A 35 -15.42 3.07 -10.57
C ARG A 35 -15.41 4.31 -11.47
N THR A 36 -16.26 4.21 -12.47
CA THR A 36 -16.65 5.24 -13.43
C THR A 36 -16.57 6.63 -12.79
N ARG A 37 -16.29 7.66 -13.60
CA ARG A 37 -16.24 9.08 -13.18
C ARG A 37 -17.45 9.57 -12.35
N HIS A 38 -18.49 8.73 -12.18
CA HIS A 38 -19.75 8.99 -11.49
C HIS A 38 -20.14 7.92 -10.45
N ALA A 39 -19.29 6.97 -10.10
CA ALA A 39 -19.64 6.01 -9.06
C ALA A 39 -19.50 6.66 -7.68
N SER A 40 -20.61 6.77 -6.94
CA SER A 40 -20.63 7.29 -5.58
C SER A 40 -19.62 6.53 -4.69
N PRO A 41 -18.81 7.24 -3.87
CA PRO A 41 -17.77 6.60 -3.07
C PRO A 41 -18.39 5.62 -2.06
N PRO A 42 -17.92 4.36 -1.98
CA PRO A 42 -18.34 3.45 -0.94
C PRO A 42 -17.62 3.88 0.35
N HIS A 43 -18.29 4.64 1.21
CA HIS A 43 -17.69 5.39 2.32
C HIS A 43 -16.63 6.39 1.83
N ALA A 44 -16.97 7.68 1.85
CA ALA A 44 -15.98 8.74 1.72
C ALA A 44 -15.12 8.72 2.99
N TYR A 45 -14.12 7.83 3.03
CA TYR A 45 -13.03 7.94 3.99
C TYR A 45 -12.46 9.35 3.87
N SER A 46 -12.18 9.97 5.01
CA SER A 46 -11.52 11.26 4.98
C SER A 46 -10.16 11.10 4.28
N GLU A 47 -9.67 12.14 3.61
CA GLU A 47 -8.34 12.11 2.98
C GLU A 47 -7.27 11.60 3.98
N THR A 48 -7.41 11.99 5.25
CA THR A 48 -6.63 11.51 6.39
C THR A 48 -6.65 9.98 6.55
N ASP A 49 -7.83 9.36 6.55
CA ASP A 49 -7.96 7.90 6.69
C ASP A 49 -7.34 7.17 5.50
N GLU A 50 -7.48 7.72 4.29
CA GLU A 50 -6.86 7.17 3.09
C GLU A 50 -5.32 7.27 3.14
N MET A 51 -4.77 8.35 3.69
CA MET A 51 -3.33 8.51 3.89
C MET A 51 -2.79 7.46 4.87
N VAL A 52 -3.46 7.26 6.01
CA VAL A 52 -3.08 6.22 6.99
C VAL A 52 -3.14 4.84 6.35
N ARG A 53 -4.25 4.53 5.66
CA ARG A 53 -4.44 3.23 5.00
C ARG A 53 -3.37 2.96 3.93
N LEU A 54 -3.00 3.96 3.14
CA LEU A 54 -1.94 3.81 2.15
C LEU A 54 -0.60 3.48 2.84
N ALA A 55 -0.27 4.20 3.91
CA ALA A 55 0.96 3.96 4.66
C ALA A 55 0.99 2.54 5.26
N GLU A 56 -0.13 2.05 5.81
CA GLU A 56 -0.24 0.68 6.35
C GLU A 56 -0.03 -0.40 5.28
N ILE A 57 -0.63 -0.23 4.08
CA ILE A 57 -0.48 -1.17 2.97
C ILE A 57 1.00 -1.29 2.56
N TRP A 58 1.74 -0.20 2.62
CA TRP A 58 3.11 -0.11 2.14
C TRP A 58 4.18 -0.23 3.24
N LEU A 59 3.79 -0.32 4.51
CA LEU A 59 4.71 -0.47 5.65
C LEU A 59 5.70 -1.63 5.47
N PRO A 60 5.31 -2.82 4.97
CA PRO A 60 6.26 -3.93 4.76
C PRO A 60 7.29 -3.68 3.67
N PHE A 61 7.09 -2.65 2.83
CA PHE A 61 7.91 -2.34 1.66
C PHE A 61 8.70 -1.03 1.82
N GLY A 62 8.65 -0.42 3.01
CA GLY A 62 9.37 0.83 3.30
C GLY A 62 8.60 2.11 2.95
N GLY A 63 7.33 2.00 2.54
CA GLY A 63 6.48 3.15 2.26
C GLY A 63 5.92 3.20 0.84
N PRO A 64 4.90 4.05 0.60
CA PRO A 64 4.23 4.14 -0.68
C PRO A 64 5.14 4.80 -1.74
N PRO A 65 5.06 4.37 -3.01
CA PRO A 65 5.84 4.95 -4.08
C PRO A 65 5.30 6.33 -4.48
N GLU A 66 6.18 7.22 -4.94
CA GLU A 66 5.88 8.64 -5.17
C GLU A 66 4.78 8.87 -6.22
N ASP A 67 4.73 8.03 -7.26
CA ASP A 67 3.71 8.08 -8.31
C ASP A 67 2.31 7.75 -7.78
N GLU A 68 2.19 6.79 -6.84
CA GLU A 68 0.92 6.45 -6.22
C GLU A 68 0.46 7.53 -5.25
N ILE A 69 1.39 8.14 -4.49
CA ILE A 69 1.09 9.30 -3.64
C ILE A 69 0.58 10.46 -4.49
N PHE A 70 1.28 10.80 -5.57
CA PHE A 70 0.89 11.89 -6.43
C PHE A 70 -0.46 11.64 -7.12
N THR A 71 -0.68 10.42 -7.62
CA THR A 71 -1.94 10.07 -8.31
C THR A 71 -3.15 10.14 -7.38
N ARG A 72 -3.00 9.76 -6.11
CA ARG A 72 -4.11 9.72 -5.14
C ARG A 72 -4.34 11.05 -4.43
N PHE A 73 -3.29 11.78 -4.08
CA PHE A 73 -3.36 12.95 -3.21
C PHE A 73 -2.86 14.25 -3.86
N GLY A 74 -2.25 14.19 -5.05
CA GLY A 74 -1.73 15.38 -5.76
C GLY A 74 -0.54 16.06 -5.08
N ILE A 75 0.13 15.37 -4.15
CA ILE A 75 1.25 15.90 -3.37
C ILE A 75 2.52 15.05 -3.55
N THR A 76 3.66 15.62 -3.16
CA THR A 76 4.95 14.92 -3.17
C THR A 76 5.07 13.94 -2.00
N GLY A 77 5.98 12.98 -2.08
CA GLY A 77 6.25 12.05 -0.98
C GLY A 77 6.64 12.75 0.33
N ARG A 78 7.45 13.81 0.26
CA ARG A 78 7.82 14.61 1.45
C ARG A 78 6.61 15.29 2.10
N ALA A 79 5.70 15.83 1.29
CA ALA A 79 4.47 16.45 1.80
C ALA A 79 3.53 15.41 2.42
N PHE A 80 3.49 14.21 1.84
CA PHE A 80 2.75 13.07 2.39
C PHE A 80 3.27 12.65 3.76
N GLU A 81 4.59 12.47 3.91
CA GLU A 81 5.22 12.13 5.20
C GLU A 81 4.95 13.19 6.26
N ALA A 82 5.08 14.47 5.91
CA ALA A 82 4.82 15.58 6.83
C ALA A 82 3.37 15.60 7.32
N ARG A 83 2.40 15.43 6.41
CA ARG A 83 0.97 15.32 6.77
C ARG A 83 0.68 14.06 7.58
N LEU A 84 1.25 12.92 7.23
CA LEU A 84 1.06 11.68 7.98
C LEU A 84 1.58 11.82 9.42
N ALA A 85 2.73 12.46 9.62
CA ALA A 85 3.25 12.76 10.93
C ALA A 85 2.30 13.68 11.74
N GLN A 86 1.69 14.69 11.10
CA GLN A 86 0.69 15.55 11.74
C GLN A 86 -0.57 14.78 12.13
N ILE A 87 -1.06 13.88 11.26
CA ILE A 87 -2.23 13.03 11.52
C ILE A 87 -1.97 12.14 12.75
N LEU A 88 -0.83 11.44 12.75
CA LEU A 88 -0.44 10.54 13.84
C LEU A 88 -0.11 11.30 15.14
N GLY A 89 0.41 12.53 15.04
CA GLY A 89 0.65 13.42 16.16
C GLY A 89 -0.64 13.95 16.79
N THR A 90 -1.60 14.38 15.95
CA THR A 90 -2.92 14.88 16.38
C THR A 90 -3.74 13.79 17.06
N GLY A 91 -3.69 12.55 16.54
CA GLY A 91 -4.34 11.40 17.19
C GLY A 91 -3.76 11.04 18.55
N ARG A 92 -2.49 11.36 18.81
CA ARG A 92 -1.81 11.11 20.09
C ARG A 92 -2.15 12.15 21.17
N THR A 93 -2.50 13.37 20.79
CA THR A 93 -2.85 14.46 21.73
C THR A 93 -4.33 14.49 22.12
N ALA A 94 -5.21 13.87 21.33
CA ALA A 94 -6.65 13.83 21.62
C ALA A 94 -7.07 12.80 22.70
N ALA A 95 -6.11 12.03 23.24
CA ALA A 95 -6.34 10.96 24.21
C ALA A 95 -5.83 11.27 25.63
N LEU A 96 -5.61 12.54 25.97
CA LEU A 96 -5.23 13.03 27.30
C LEU A 96 -6.22 14.09 27.77
#